data_AF-A0A246SK37-F1
#
_entry.id   AF-A0A246SK37-F1
#
_cell.length_a   1.000
_cell.length_b   1.000
_cell.length_c   1.000
_cell.angle_alpha   90.00
_cell.angle_beta   90.00
_cell.angle_gamma   90.00
#
_symmetry.space_group_name_H-M   'P 1'
#
loop_
_entity.id
_entity.type
_entity.pdbx_description
1 polymer ?
#
loop_
_entity_poly.entity_id
_entity_poly.type
_entity_poly.pdbx_seq_one_letter_code
_entity_poly.pdbx_strand_id
1 'polypeptide(L)' 'MSDKLFSTRDEPLASADLDVCRRVHEALCIELDIDRGSEKAEKIGALIIELYRQGVHDEHQLHLMAGGRHA' A
#
# COMPACT_ATOMS: atom_id res chain seq x y z
N MET A 1 -7.01 19.79 26.08
CA MET A 1 -7.25 19.41 24.68
C MET A 1 -6.38 18.20 24.44
N SER A 2 -6.97 17.01 24.36
CA SER A 2 -6.21 15.78 24.17
C SER A 2 -5.93 15.63 22.68
N ASP A 3 -4.76 16.08 22.25
CA ASP A 3 -4.10 15.69 21.01
C ASP A 3 -3.86 14.18 21.08
N LYS A 4 -4.92 13.46 20.80
CA LYS A 4 -4.94 12.02 20.74
C LYS A 4 -4.19 11.68 19.46
N LEU A 5 -2.87 11.54 19.61
CA LEU A 5 -1.96 10.85 18.70
C LEU A 5 -2.48 9.42 18.54
N PHE A 6 -3.62 9.27 17.86
CA PHE A 6 -4.10 7.97 17.43
C PHE A 6 -3.07 7.51 16.43
N SER A 7 -2.21 6.64 16.91
CA SER A 7 -1.34 5.84 16.10
C SER A 7 -2.24 5.01 15.17
N THR A 8 -2.59 5.55 14.01
CA THR A 8 -3.38 4.92 12.92
C THR A 8 -2.81 3.54 12.55
N ARG A 9 -1.58 3.25 12.98
CA ARG A 9 -0.86 1.98 12.87
C ARG A 9 -1.57 0.75 13.48
N ASP A 10 -2.47 0.95 14.44
CA ASP A 10 -3.16 -0.14 15.16
C ASP A 10 -4.65 -0.29 14.81
N GLU A 11 -5.21 0.59 13.97
CA GLU A 11 -6.58 0.42 13.51
C GLU A 11 -6.65 -0.67 12.44
N PRO A 12 -7.62 -1.60 12.53
CA PRO A 12 -7.83 -2.59 11.48
C PRO A 12 -8.17 -1.86 10.18
N LEU A 13 -7.46 -2.21 9.11
CA LEU A 13 -7.75 -1.70 7.77
C LEU A 13 -9.21 -2.01 7.44
N ALA A 14 -9.98 -0.97 7.13
CA ALA A 14 -11.32 -1.16 6.61
C ALA A 14 -11.24 -1.77 5.20
N SER A 15 -12.34 -2.36 4.77
CA SER A 15 -12.46 -2.92 3.42
C SER A 15 -12.16 -1.89 2.33
N ALA A 16 -12.46 -0.60 2.56
CA ALA A 16 -12.11 0.49 1.64
C ALA A 16 -10.59 0.71 1.55
N ASP A 17 -9.88 0.62 2.67
CA ASP A 17 -8.42 0.77 2.71
C ASP A 17 -7.71 -0.39 1.97
N LEU A 18 -8.23 -1.61 2.13
CA LEU A 18 -7.73 -2.77 1.40
C LEU A 18 -8.00 -2.68 -0.11
N ASP A 19 -9.09 -2.05 -0.53
CA ASP A 19 -9.38 -1.80 -1.95
C ASP A 19 -8.34 -0.88 -2.58
N VAL A 20 -7.95 0.18 -1.85
CA VAL A 20 -6.86 1.09 -2.23
C VAL A 20 -5.54 0.33 -2.35
N CYS A 21 -5.16 -0.43 -1.32
CA CYS A 21 -3.93 -1.22 -1.33
C CYS A 21 -3.87 -2.21 -2.50
N ARG A 22 -5.00 -2.87 -2.78
CA ARG A 22 -5.14 -3.80 -3.90
C ARG A 22 -4.96 -3.11 -5.25
N ARG A 23 -5.58 -1.96 -5.48
CA ARG A 23 -5.43 -1.22 -6.75
C ARG A 23 -3.98 -0.85 -7.03
N VAL A 24 -3.28 -0.33 -6.02
CA VAL A 24 -1.86 0.02 -6.14
C VAL A 24 -1.01 -1.23 -6.42
N HIS A 25 -1.31 -2.34 -5.74
CA HIS A 25 -0.61 -3.61 -5.95
C HIS A 25 -0.80 -4.15 -7.37
N GLU A 26 -2.04 -4.13 -7.87
CA GLU A 26 -2.37 -4.56 -9.23
C GLU A 26 -1.68 -3.68 -10.27
N ALA A 27 -1.67 -2.36 -10.07
CA ALA A 27 -0.98 -1.41 -10.95
C ALA A 27 0.53 -1.68 -11.01
N LEU A 28 1.18 -1.87 -9.85
CA LEU A 28 2.61 -2.19 -9.78
C LEU A 28 2.95 -3.54 -10.40
N CYS A 29 2.12 -4.56 -10.19
CA CYS A 29 2.34 -5.86 -10.81
C CYS A 29 2.28 -5.75 -12.35
N ILE A 30 1.36 -4.96 -12.89
CA ILE A 30 1.27 -4.73 -14.34
C ILE A 30 2.46 -3.91 -14.84
N GLU A 31 2.81 -2.81 -14.17
CA GLU A 31 3.90 -1.91 -14.58
C GLU A 31 5.27 -2.61 -14.56
N LEU A 32 5.48 -3.47 -13.56
CA LEU A 32 6.75 -4.16 -13.33
C LEU A 32 6.81 -5.54 -14.01
N ASP A 33 5.77 -5.94 -14.74
CA ASP A 33 5.61 -7.27 -15.36
C ASP A 33 5.84 -8.40 -14.34
N ILE A 34 5.23 -8.26 -13.16
CA ILE A 34 5.36 -9.22 -12.05
C ILE A 34 4.12 -10.10 -12.02
N ASP A 35 4.35 -11.41 -12.05
CA ASP A 35 3.29 -12.38 -11.80
C ASP A 35 2.72 -12.22 -10.39
N ARG A 36 1.39 -12.12 -10.28
CA ARG A 36 0.72 -11.88 -8.99
C ARG A 36 0.89 -13.02 -7.98
N GLY A 37 1.21 -14.23 -8.44
CA GLY A 37 1.53 -15.37 -7.59
C GLY A 37 3.01 -15.48 -7.22
N SER A 38 3.85 -14.56 -7.70
CA SER A 38 5.26 -14.52 -7.38
C SER A 38 5.49 -14.01 -5.95
N GLU A 39 6.53 -14.52 -5.29
CA GLU A 39 7.04 -13.97 -4.03
C GLU A 39 7.28 -12.45 -4.11
N LYS A 40 7.63 -11.94 -5.30
CA LYS A 40 7.84 -10.51 -5.51
C LYS A 40 6.53 -9.72 -5.40
N ALA A 41 5.42 -10.24 -5.93
CA ALA A 41 4.11 -9.62 -5.76
C ALA A 41 3.69 -9.64 -4.29
N GLU A 42 3.85 -10.77 -3.59
CA GLU A 42 3.53 -10.88 -2.16
C GLU A 42 4.31 -9.85 -1.33
N LYS A 43 5.61 -9.67 -1.62
CA LYS A 43 6.47 -8.65 -0.98
C LYS A 43 5.98 -7.23 -1.23
N ILE A 44 5.56 -6.91 -2.45
CA ILE A 44 5.00 -5.59 -2.79
C ILE A 44 3.68 -5.37 -2.03
N GLY A 45 2.81 -6.39 -1.95
CA GLY A 45 1.55 -6.31 -1.23
C GLY A 45 1.74 -6.04 0.26
N ALA A 46 2.66 -6.77 0.89
CA ALA A 46 3.04 -6.54 2.28
C ALA A 46 3.60 -5.12 2.51
N LEU A 47 4.43 -4.63 1.58
CA LEU A 47 5.00 -3.29 1.66
C LEU A 47 3.92 -2.20 1.56
N ILE A 48 2.98 -2.32 0.63
CA ILE A 48 1.87 -1.39 0.46
C ILE A 48 1.03 -1.30 1.75
N ILE A 49 0.69 -2.46 2.33
CA ILE A 49 -0.07 -2.51 3.59
C ILE A 49 0.70 -1.83 4.73
N GLU A 50 2.00 -2.08 4.86
CA GLU A 50 2.81 -1.44 5.90
C GLU A 50 2.94 0.07 5.70
N LEU A 51 3.08 0.54 4.46
CA LEU A 51 3.08 1.98 4.14
C LEU A 51 1.74 2.62 4.46
N TYR A 52 0.63 1.95 4.14
CA TYR A 52 -0.71 2.43 4.48
C TYR A 52 -0.86 2.61 5.99
N ARG A 53 -0.44 1.62 6.77
CA ARG A 53 -0.47 1.67 8.25
C ARG A 53 0.45 2.75 8.83
N GLN A 54 1.48 3.16 8.11
CA GLN A 54 2.34 4.30 8.49
C GLN A 54 1.68 5.67 8.21
N GLY A 55 0.50 5.69 7.58
CA GLY A 55 -0.28 6.89 7.27
C GLY A 55 -0.20 7.31 5.80
N VAL A 56 0.37 6.48 4.92
CA VAL A 56 0.42 6.76 3.48
C VAL A 56 -0.88 6.24 2.84
N HIS A 57 -1.91 7.07 2.83
CA HIS A 57 -3.21 6.70 2.25
C HIS A 57 -3.39 7.13 0.78
N ASP A 58 -2.43 7.88 0.24
CA ASP A 58 -2.48 8.34 -1.14
C ASP A 58 -1.99 7.25 -2.11
N GLU A 59 -2.80 6.91 -3.10
CA GLU A 59 -2.53 5.86 -4.09
C GLU A 59 -1.23 6.11 -4.87
N HIS A 60 -1.00 7.36 -5.31
CA HIS A 60 0.20 7.71 -6.06
C HIS A 60 1.45 7.61 -5.18
N GLN A 61 1.35 8.06 -3.93
CA GLN A 61 2.45 7.99 -2.99
C GLN A 61 2.79 6.54 -2.59
N LEU A 62 1.79 5.69 -2.37
CA LEU A 62 1.98 4.25 -2.16
C LEU A 62 2.66 3.60 -3.36
N HIS A 63 2.20 3.92 -4.56
CA HIS A 63 2.76 3.39 -5.80
C HIS A 63 4.26 3.73 -5.93
N LEU A 64 4.61 5.00 -5.70
CA LEU A 64 5.99 5.48 -5.72
C LEU A 64 6.86 4.82 -4.65
N MET A 65 6.37 4.73 -3.42
CA MET A 65 7.12 4.16 -2.30
C MET A 65 7.27 2.64 -2.38
N ALA A 66 6.32 1.95 -3.01
CA ALA A 66 6.37 0.50 -3.20
C ALA A 66 7.20 0.06 -4.42
N GLY A 67 7.79 1.00 -5.16
CA GLY A 67 8.74 0.71 -6.24
C GLY A 67 8.25 1.04 -7.65
N GLY A 68 7.14 1.75 -7.78
CA GLY A 68 6.67 2.29 -9.06
C GLY A 68 7.65 3.31 -9.61
N ARG A 69 7.83 3.31 -10.93
CA ARG A 69 8.66 4.33 -11.59
C ARG A 69 7.85 5.61 -11.72
N HIS A 70 8.50 6.76 -11.51
CA HIS A 70 7.95 8.03 -11.97
C HIS A 70 7.78 7.93 -13.49
N ALA A 71 6.54 7.82 -13.95
CA ALA A 71 6.18 8.07 -15.35
C ALA A 71 6.13 9.59 -15.59
#